data_AF-A0A6L7TMC2-F1
#
_entry.id   AF-A0A6L7TMC2-F1
#
_cell.length_a   1.000
_cell.length_b   1.000
_cell.length_c   1.000
_cell.angle_alpha   90.00
_cell.angle_beta   90.00
_cell.angle_gamma   90.00
#
_symmetry.space_group_name_H-M   'P 1'
#
loop_
_entity.id
_entity.type
_entity.pdbx_description
1 polymer ?
#
loop_
_entity_poly.entity_id
_entity_poly.type
_entity_poly.pdbx_seq_one_letter_code
_entity_poly.pdbx_strand_id
1 'polypeptide(L)' 'MDNITLAGLLAATPPADLKIIELTAELTRPDGALDLDAAAARQAEVELACSQAEDYAAGSKRLLEAMRWKLRPRRS' A
#
# COMPACT_ATOMS: atom_id res chain seq x y z
N MET A 1 -4.43 13.02 -23.95
CA MET A 1 -4.05 13.06 -22.52
C MET A 1 -5.32 12.87 -21.74
N ASP A 2 -5.58 11.63 -21.34
CA ASP A 2 -6.81 11.29 -20.64
C ASP A 2 -6.87 12.06 -19.33
N ASN A 3 -7.99 12.76 -19.14
CA ASN A 3 -8.21 13.62 -18.01
C ASN A 3 -8.41 12.73 -16.78
N ILE A 4 -7.32 12.34 -16.11
CA ILE A 4 -7.37 11.49 -14.92
C ILE A 4 -8.22 12.21 -13.86
N THR A 5 -9.39 11.66 -13.58
CA THR A 5 -10.34 12.20 -12.60
C THR A 5 -9.98 11.73 -11.19
N LEU A 6 -10.35 12.49 -10.15
CA LEU A 6 -10.17 12.07 -8.75
C LEU A 6 -10.89 10.74 -8.46
N ALA A 7 -12.04 10.50 -9.10
CA ALA A 7 -12.76 9.23 -9.02
C ALA A 7 -11.95 8.06 -9.63
N GLY A 8 -11.27 8.28 -10.76
CA GLY A 8 -10.39 7.28 -11.36
C GLY A 8 -9.17 6.96 -10.49
N LEU A 9 -8.62 7.95 -9.79
CA LEU A 9 -7.53 7.74 -8.83
C LEU A 9 -7.98 7.00 -7.57
N LEU A 10 -9.18 7.28 -7.06
CA LEU A 10 -9.76 6.56 -5.93
C LEU A 10 -10.04 5.10 -6.31
N ALA A 11 -10.62 4.85 -7.49
CA ALA A 11 -10.86 3.49 -7.98
C ALA A 11 -9.57 2.70 -8.22
N ALA A 12 -8.46 3.38 -8.54
CA ALA A 12 -7.14 2.79 -8.71
C ALA A 12 -6.35 2.65 -7.40
N THR A 13 -6.87 3.12 -6.27
CA THR A 13 -6.25 2.91 -4.96
C THR A 13 -6.72 1.55 -4.43
N PRO A 14 -5.79 0.60 -4.17
CA PRO A 14 -6.16 -0.70 -3.63
C PRO A 14 -6.88 -0.56 -2.27
N PRO A 15 -7.70 -1.54 -1.85
CA PRO A 15 -8.31 -1.53 -0.52
C PRO A 15 -7.23 -1.50 0.57
N ALA A 16 -7.55 -0.85 1.70
CA ALA A 16 -6.62 -0.68 2.83
C ALA A 16 -6.35 -1.96 3.63
N ASP A 17 -6.99 -3.06 3.26
CA ASP A 17 -6.79 -4.37 3.89
C ASP A 17 -5.50 -5.01 3.33
N LEU A 18 -4.39 -4.71 4.00
CA LEU A 18 -3.06 -5.09 3.55
C LEU A 18 -2.65 -6.43 4.17
N LYS A 19 -2.55 -7.46 3.32
CA LYS A 19 -2.17 -8.81 3.71
C LYS A 19 -0.82 -8.88 4.43
N ILE A 20 0.09 -7.94 4.15
CA ILE A 20 1.40 -7.84 4.83
C ILE A 20 1.26 -7.59 6.34
N ILE A 21 0.20 -6.90 6.80
CA ILE A 21 -0.02 -6.62 8.23
C ILE A 21 -0.42 -7.92 8.94
N GLU A 22 -1.32 -8.69 8.33
CA GLU A 22 -1.73 -10.01 8.84
C GLU A 22 -0.55 -10.98 8.88
N LEU A 23 0.18 -11.11 7.75
CA LEU A 23 1.36 -11.96 7.65
C LEU A 23 2.44 -11.58 8.66
N THR A 24 2.68 -10.29 8.86
CA THR A 24 3.65 -9.84 9.86
C THR A 24 3.22 -10.27 11.26
N ALA A 25 1.94 -10.14 11.61
CA ALA A 25 1.44 -10.60 12.91
C ALA A 25 1.57 -12.12 13.10
N GLU A 26 1.27 -12.91 12.06
CA GLU A 26 1.41 -14.37 12.08
C GLU A 26 2.88 -14.83 12.19
N LEU A 27 3.80 -14.09 11.57
CA LEU A 27 5.23 -14.40 11.53
C LEU A 27 6.01 -13.79 12.70
N THR A 28 5.36 -13.00 13.55
CA THR A 28 6.02 -12.38 14.71
C THR A 28 5.97 -13.33 15.92
N ARG A 29 7.14 -13.59 16.49
CA ARG A 29 7.31 -14.38 17.71
C ARG A 29 6.81 -13.61 18.94
N PRO A 30 6.54 -14.29 20.07
CA PRO A 30 6.02 -13.64 21.28
C PRO A 30 6.92 -12.53 21.87
N ASP A 31 8.21 -12.55 21.56
CA ASP A 31 9.18 -11.51 21.95
C ASP A 31 9.18 -10.29 21.02
N GLY A 32 8.35 -10.30 19.97
CA GLY A 32 8.26 -9.25 18.96
C GLY A 32 9.26 -9.39 17.81
N ALA A 33 10.09 -10.46 17.79
CA ALA A 33 11.00 -10.72 16.68
C ALA A 33 10.31 -11.41 15.51
N LEU A 34 10.74 -11.13 14.28
CA LEU A 34 10.23 -11.84 13.10
C LEU A 34 10.83 -13.24 13.02
N ASP A 35 9.98 -14.25 12.78
CA ASP A 35 10.42 -15.61 12.53
C ASP A 35 10.87 -15.80 11.08
N LEU A 36 12.19 -15.70 10.86
CA LEU A 36 12.78 -15.78 9.53
C LEU A 36 12.64 -17.17 8.89
N ASP A 37 12.60 -18.24 9.69
CA ASP A 37 12.44 -19.60 9.16
C ASP A 37 11.00 -19.81 8.67
N ALA A 38 10.02 -19.34 9.45
CA ALA A 38 8.61 -19.37 9.04
C ALA A 38 8.33 -18.44 7.85
N ALA A 39 8.98 -17.27 7.80
CA ALA A 39 8.89 -16.35 6.66
C ALA A 39 9.49 -16.97 5.39
N ALA A 40 10.65 -17.61 5.48
CA ALA A 40 11.29 -18.30 4.36
C ALA A 40 10.43 -19.47 3.83
N ALA A 41 9.76 -20.20 4.72
CA ALA A 41 8.81 -21.25 4.33
C ALA A 41 7.59 -20.70 3.56
N ARG A 42 7.25 -19.42 3.74
CA ARG A 42 6.13 -18.71 3.10
C ARG A 42 6.59 -17.62 2.13
N GLN A 43 7.80 -17.72 1.59
CA GLN A 43 8.46 -16.67 0.80
C GLN A 43 7.57 -16.07 -0.31
N ALA A 44 6.90 -16.93 -1.09
CA ALA A 44 6.03 -16.47 -2.18
C ALA A 44 4.82 -15.65 -1.69
N GLU A 45 4.27 -16.02 -0.53
CA GLU A 45 3.15 -15.30 0.08
C GLU A 45 3.61 -13.94 0.63
N VAL A 46 4.80 -13.92 1.25
CA VAL A 46 5.46 -12.69 1.73
C VAL A 46 5.75 -11.74 0.57
N GLU A 47 6.31 -12.23 -0.53
CA GLU A 47 6.59 -11.42 -1.73
C GLU A 47 5.32 -10.83 -2.34
N LEU A 48 4.25 -11.62 -2.44
CA LEU A 48 2.96 -11.13 -2.92
C LEU A 48 2.38 -10.04 -2.01
N ALA A 49 2.43 -10.25 -0.70
CA ALA A 49 1.94 -9.29 0.29
C ALA A 49 2.75 -7.98 0.25
N CYS A 50 4.08 -8.06 0.06
CA CYS A 50 4.93 -6.89 -0.14
C CYS A 50 4.55 -6.13 -1.42
N SER A 51 4.40 -6.82 -2.55
CA SER A 51 4.00 -6.20 -3.82
C SER A 51 2.67 -5.47 -3.70
N GLN A 52 1.68 -6.06 -3.03
CA GLN A 52 0.38 -5.42 -2.79
C GLN A 52 0.51 -4.14 -1.94
N ALA A 53 1.36 -4.17 -0.92
CA ALA A 53 1.61 -3.01 -0.06
C ALA A 53 2.32 -1.87 -0.82
N GLU A 54 3.26 -2.21 -1.72
CA GLU A 54 3.94 -1.25 -2.59
C GLU A 54 2.96 -0.58 -3.56
N ASP A 55 2.07 -1.35 -4.19
CA ASP A 55 1.03 -0.82 -5.07
C ASP A 55 0.07 0.11 -4.32
N TYR A 56 -0.33 -0.26 -3.11
CA TYR A 56 -1.16 0.58 -2.24
C TYR A 56 -0.47 1.89 -1.88
N ALA A 57 0.80 1.83 -1.48
CA ALA A 57 1.59 3.01 -1.14
C ALA A 57 1.75 3.95 -2.34
N ALA A 58 2.03 3.39 -3.53
CA ALA A 58 2.15 4.14 -4.77
C ALA A 58 0.84 4.82 -5.18
N GLY A 59 -0.29 4.09 -5.12
CA GLY A 59 -1.62 4.63 -5.40
C GLY A 59 -2.00 5.76 -4.45
N SER A 60 -1.79 5.54 -3.14
CA SER A 60 -2.06 6.53 -2.09
C SER A 60 -1.22 7.79 -2.27
N LYS A 61 0.07 7.65 -2.61
CA LYS A 61 0.95 8.80 -2.89
C LYS A 61 0.45 9.62 -4.07
N ARG A 62 0.09 8.97 -5.19
CA ARG A 62 -0.45 9.66 -6.38
C ARG A 62 -1.75 10.39 -6.07
N LEU A 63 -2.64 9.77 -5.28
CA LEU A 63 -3.89 10.40 -4.84
C LEU A 63 -3.60 11.65 -4.00
N LEU A 64 -2.71 11.55 -3.00
CA LEU A 64 -2.32 12.68 -2.15
C LEU A 64 -1.71 13.83 -2.97
N GLU A 65 -0.84 13.53 -3.94
CA GLU A 65 -0.25 14.52 -4.84
C GLU A 65 -1.32 15.21 -5.71
N ALA A 66 -2.25 14.44 -6.28
CA ALA A 66 -3.36 14.98 -7.07
C ALA A 66 -4.29 15.88 -6.23
N MET A 67 -4.61 15.46 -4.99
CA MET A 67 -5.40 16.27 -4.06
C MET A 67 -4.69 17.57 -3.70
N ARG A 68 -3.41 17.50 -3.33
CA ARG A 68 -2.59 18.69 -3.02
C ARG A 68 -2.52 19.66 -4.19
N TRP A 69 -2.38 19.14 -5.42
CA TRP A 69 -2.39 19.97 -6.62
C TRP A 69 -3.74 20.65 -6.86
N LYS A 70 -4.84 19.89 -6.81
CA LYS A 70 -6.20 20.41 -7.05
C LYS A 70 -6.68 21.38 -5.99
N LEU A 71 -6.31 21.16 -4.72
CA LEU A 71 -6.71 22.00 -3.58
C LEU A 71 -5.74 23.15 -3.32
N ARG A 72 -4.67 23.30 -4.13
CA ARG A 72 -3.73 24.40 -3.98
C ARG A 72 -4.47 25.73 -4.23
N PRO A 73 -4.44 26.70 -3.30
CA PRO A 73 -5.11 27.97 -3.50
C PRO A 73 -4.52 28.67 -4.73
N ARG A 74 -5.37 29.00 -5.70
CA ARG A 74 -4.99 29.88 -6.81
C ARG A 74 -4.75 31.25 -6.22
N ARG A 75 -3.49 31.68 -6.16
CA ARG A 75 -3.17 33.09 -5.94
C ARG A 75 -3.71 33.85 -7.16
N SER A 76 -4.78 34.62 -6.96
CA SER A 76 -5.17 35.73 -7.84
C SER A 76 -4.11 36.82 -7.81
#